data_AF-A0A4Y3IL99-F1
#
_entry.id   AF-A0A4Y3IL99-F1
#
_cell.length_a   1.000
_cell.length_b   1.000
_cell.length_c   1.000
_cell.angle_alpha   90.00
_cell.angle_beta   90.00
_cell.angle_gamma   90.00
#
_symmetry.space_group_name_H-M   'P 1'
#
loop_
_entity.id
_entity.type
_entity.pdbx_description
1 polymer ?
#
loop_
_entity_poly.entity_id
_entity_poly.type
_entity_poly.pdbx_seq_one_letter_code
_entity_poly.pdbx_strand_id
1 'polypeptide(L)' 'MSHSSIALYAINSNGNRTLSDTFSGSYRQCAFLFSQMSNEYAPEGSNSYQVLFLDDNESVVSTKLLRNVMDGDVLFFA' A
#
# COMPACT_ATOMS: atom_id res chain seq x y z
N MET A 1 -22.10 7.25 2.87
CA MET A 1 -21.22 6.08 3.09
C MET A 1 -19.81 6.62 3.15
N SER A 2 -19.04 6.36 4.21
CA SER A 2 -17.65 6.82 4.29
C SER A 2 -16.82 6.08 3.23
N HIS A 3 -16.23 6.85 2.34
CA HIS A 3 -15.28 6.36 1.34
C HIS A 3 -13.90 6.24 1.97
N SER A 4 -13.07 5.35 1.47
CA SER A 4 -11.70 5.18 1.91
C SER A 4 -10.87 4.68 0.75
N SER A 5 -9.56 4.75 0.86
CA SER A 5 -8.66 4.29 -0.19
C SER A 5 -7.44 3.58 0.36
N ILE A 6 -6.85 2.73 -0.47
CA ILE A 6 -5.54 2.14 -0.26
C ILE A 6 -4.63 2.71 -1.34
N ALA A 7 -3.54 3.37 -0.94
CA ALA A 7 -2.54 3.89 -1.84
C ALA A 7 -1.26 3.07 -1.75
N LEU A 8 -0.75 2.64 -2.90
CA LEU A 8 0.45 1.82 -3.01
C LEU A 8 1.58 2.68 -3.59
N TYR A 9 2.68 2.81 -2.84
CA TYR A 9 3.86 3.56 -3.26
C TYR A 9 5.03 2.61 -3.45
N ALA A 10 5.64 2.62 -4.64
CA ALA A 10 6.94 2.02 -4.85
C ALA A 10 8.02 2.91 -4.20
N ILE A 11 8.84 2.32 -3.34
CA ILE A 11 9.98 2.96 -2.70
C ILE A 11 11.25 2.38 -3.32
N ASN A 12 12.04 3.23 -3.96
CA ASN A 12 13.34 2.79 -4.49
C ASN A 12 14.42 2.75 -3.40
N SER A 13 15.58 2.20 -3.72
CA SER A 13 16.75 2.12 -2.82
C SER A 13 17.21 3.45 -2.22
N ASN A 14 16.87 4.58 -2.85
CA ASN A 14 17.21 5.92 -2.38
C ASN A 14 16.13 6.52 -1.45
N GLY A 15 15.07 5.78 -1.15
CA GLY A 15 13.94 6.23 -0.33
C GLY A 15 12.91 7.08 -1.07
N ASN A 16 13.04 7.26 -2.38
CA ASN A 16 12.07 8.03 -3.15
C ASN A 16 10.80 7.21 -3.34
N ARG A 17 9.66 7.84 -3.03
CA ARG A 17 8.33 7.25 -3.14
C ARG A 17 7.67 7.70 -4.44
N THR A 18 7.19 6.73 -5.22
CA THR A 18 6.39 6.96 -6.42
C THR A 18 5.06 6.25 -6.27
N LEU A 19 3.95 6.96 -6.50
CA LEU A 19 2.63 6.34 -6.46
C LEU A 19 2.55 5.30 -7.60
N SER A 20 2.27 4.06 -7.23
CA SER A 20 2.13 2.93 -8.16
C SER A 20 0.67 2.67 -8.49
N ASP A 21 -0.20 2.65 -7.47
CA ASP A 21 -1.62 2.31 -7.65
C ASP A 21 -2.48 2.87 -6.50
N THR A 22 -3.78 2.97 -6.75
CA THR A 22 -4.80 3.38 -5.77
C THR A 22 -6.06 2.54 -5.92
N PHE A 23 -6.53 1.97 -4.82
CA PHE A 23 -7.86 1.35 -4.72
C PHE A 23 -8.77 2.23 -3.87
N SER A 24 -10.00 2.49 -4.33
CA SER A 24 -11.01 3.25 -3.57
C SER A 24 -12.28 2.43 -3.38
N GLY A 25 -12.88 2.51 -2.20
CA GLY A 25 -14.10 1.77 -1.87
C GLY A 25 -14.74 2.22 -0.57
N SER A 26 -15.68 1.41 -0.06
CA SER A 26 -16.17 1.62 1.30
C SER A 26 -15.06 1.35 2.32
N TYR A 27 -15.14 1.99 3.50
CA TYR A 27 -14.21 1.73 4.60
C TYR A 27 -14.06 0.22 4.91
N ARG A 28 -15.18 -0.53 4.93
CA ARG A 28 -15.17 -1.98 5.21
C ARG A 28 -14.38 -2.76 4.16
N GLN A 29 -14.56 -2.47 2.87
CA GLN A 29 -13.82 -3.14 1.79
C GLN A 29 -12.32 -2.84 1.89
N CYS A 30 -11.96 -1.58 2.07
CA CYS A 30 -10.57 -1.17 2.17
C CYS A 30 -9.89 -1.78 3.42
N ALA A 31 -10.56 -1.74 4.58
CA ALA A 31 -10.04 -2.35 5.80
C ALA A 31 -9.86 -3.87 5.66
N PHE A 32 -10.79 -4.55 5.00
CA PHE A 32 -10.68 -5.99 4.72
C PHE A 32 -9.45 -6.28 3.83
N LEU A 33 -9.35 -5.64 2.66
CA LEU A 33 -8.23 -5.83 1.74
C LEU A 33 -6.89 -5.49 2.40
N PHE A 34 -6.81 -4.35 3.09
CA PHE A 34 -5.61 -3.92 3.79
C PHE A 34 -5.18 -4.90 4.87
N SER A 35 -6.13 -5.52 5.59
CA SER A 35 -5.84 -6.53 6.60
C SER A 35 -5.18 -7.79 6.03
N GLN A 36 -5.51 -8.16 4.79
CA GLN A 36 -4.93 -9.33 4.11
C GLN A 36 -3.48 -9.10 3.66
N MET A 37 -3.04 -7.85 3.53
CA MET A 37 -1.66 -7.54 3.12
C MET A 37 -0.67 -7.92 4.23
N SER A 38 0.42 -8.60 3.88
CA SER A 38 1.47 -8.94 4.85
C SER A 38 2.17 -7.67 5.37
N ASN A 39 2.80 -7.78 6.54
CA ASN A 39 3.78 -6.79 7.00
C ASN A 39 5.15 -7.42 6.84
N GLU A 40 5.91 -6.96 5.86
CA GLU A 40 7.26 -7.41 5.61
C GLU A 40 8.21 -6.22 5.68
N TYR A 41 9.11 -6.25 6.66
CA TYR A 41 10.12 -5.21 6.81
C TYR A 41 11.19 -5.34 5.72
N ALA A 42 11.40 -4.27 4.97
CA ALA A 42 12.49 -4.18 4.02
C ALA A 42 13.80 -3.78 4.73
N PRO A 43 14.95 -4.39 4.41
CA PRO A 43 16.26 -3.88 4.82
C PRO A 43 16.47 -2.47 4.28
N GLU A 44 17.21 -1.63 5.01
CA GLU A 44 17.60 -0.30 4.52
C GLU A 44 18.25 -0.39 3.14
N GLY A 45 17.87 0.50 2.22
CA GLY A 45 18.39 0.55 0.86
C GLY A 45 17.78 -0.47 -0.12
N SER A 46 16.78 -1.26 0.27
CA SER A 46 16.08 -2.18 -0.63
C SER A 46 14.86 -1.53 -1.30
N ASN A 47 14.54 -1.95 -2.53
CA ASN A 47 13.26 -1.62 -3.14
C ASN A 47 12.13 -2.28 -2.34
N SER A 48 11.07 -1.52 -2.06
CA SER A 48 9.94 -1.97 -1.26
C SER A 48 8.66 -1.27 -1.69
N TYR A 49 7.51 -1.76 -1.23
CA TYR A 49 6.25 -1.06 -1.42
C TYR A 49 5.71 -0.60 -0.07
N GLN A 50 5.31 0.66 0.00
CA GLN A 50 4.57 1.22 1.11
C GLN A 50 3.08 1.25 0.76
N VAL A 51 2.28 0.61 1.60
CA VAL A 51 0.83 0.62 1.49
C VAL A 51 0.28 1.57 2.55
N LEU A 52 -0.52 2.55 2.15
CA LEU A 52 -1.24 3.45 3.04
C LEU A 52 -2.73 3.12 3.00
N PHE A 53 -3.35 2.95 4.16
CA PHE A 53 -4.81 2.97 4.29
C PHE A 53 -5.23 4.39 4.64
N LEU A 54 -6.05 5.01 3.80
CA LEU A 54 -6.50 6.40 3.90
C LEU A 54 -8.00 6.46 4.21
N ASP A 55 -8.41 7.41 5.05
CA ASP A 55 -9.81 7.69 5.32
C ASP A 55 -10.47 8.53 4.20
N ASP A 56 -11.69 9.01 4.44
CA ASP A 56 -12.44 9.83 3.49
C ASP A 56 -11.84 11.22 3.24
N ASN A 57 -10.95 11.69 4.12
CA ASN A 57 -10.22 12.95 4.00
C ASN A 57 -8.79 12.74 3.48
N GLU A 58 -8.50 11.57 2.89
CA GLU A 58 -7.16 11.16 2.43
C GLU A 58 -6.10 11.16 3.56
N SER A 59 -6.53 11.11 4.82
CA SER A 59 -5.63 11.07 5.97
C SER A 59 -5.18 9.64 6.23
N VAL A 60 -3.89 9.47 6.55
CA VAL A 60 -3.31 8.14 6.79
C VAL A 60 -3.85 7.55 8.09
N VAL A 61 -4.63 6.48 7.96
CA VAL A 61 -5.14 5.67 9.07
C VAL A 61 -4.12 4.63 9.49
N SER A 62 -3.46 3.99 8.53
CA SER A 62 -2.48 2.94 8.78
C SER A 62 -1.47 2.79 7.65
N THR A 63 -0.33 2.18 7.94
CA THR A 63 0.76 1.96 6.98
C THR A 63 1.32 0.55 7.12
N LYS A 64 1.58 -0.09 5.98
CA LYS A 64 2.30 -1.35 5.87
C LYS A 64 3.47 -1.21 4.91
N LEU A 65 4.46 -2.09 5.07
CA LEU A 65 5.58 -2.27 4.14
C LEU A 65 5.52 -3.70 3.59
N LEU A 66 5.72 -3.84 2.29
CA LEU A 66 5.77 -5.11 1.58
C LEU A 66 7.16 -5.28 0.94
N ARG A 67 7.73 -6.49 1.08
CA ARG A 67 8.99 -6.91 0.46
C ARG A 67 8.73 -7.60 -0.88
N ASN A 68 9.76 -7.73 -1.70
CA ASN A 68 9.85 -8.69 -2.81
C ASN A 68 8.80 -8.53 -3.92
N VAL A 69 8.35 -7.31 -4.18
CA VAL A 69 7.65 -7.04 -5.44
C VAL A 69 8.75 -6.66 -6.43
N MET A 70 9.18 -7.62 -7.24
CA MET A 70 10.08 -7.37 -8.37
C MET A 70 9.38 -6.47 -9.38
N ASP A 71 10.15 -5.73 -10.17
CA ASP A 71 9.61 -4.99 -11.31
C ASP A 71 8.95 -6.01 -12.26
N GLY A 72 7.62 -5.97 -12.37
CA GLY A 72 6.82 -6.97 -13.10
C GLY A 72 6.00 -7.93 -12.25
N ASP A 73 6.09 -7.91 -10.92
CA ASP A 73 5.18 -8.66 -10.06
C ASP A 73 3.78 -8.07 -10.11
N VAL A 74 2.85 -8.83 -10.70
CA VAL A 74 1.43 -8.48 -10.78
C VAL A 74 0.81 -8.75 -9.42
N LEU A 75 0.52 -7.68 -8.67
CA LEU A 75 -0.32 -7.76 -7.49
C LEU A 75 -1.76 -8.03 -7.94
N PHE A 76 -2.16 -9.30 -7.96
CA PHE A 76 -3.55 -9.65 -8.18
C PHE A 76 -4.35 -9.36 -6.92
N PHE A 77 -5.15 -8.30 -6.96
CA PHE A 77 -6.23 -8.10 -6.01
C PHE A 77 -7.36 -9.06 -6.39
N ALA A 78 -7.52 -10.13 -5.60
CA ALA A 78 -8.64 -11.06 -5.72
C ALA A 78 -9.94 -10.47 -5.16
#